data_AF-A0A238VZ07-F1
#
_entry.id   AF-A0A238VZ07-F1
#
_cell.length_a   1.000
_cell.length_b   1.000
_cell.length_c   1.000
_cell.angle_alpha   90.00
_cell.angle_beta   90.00
_cell.angle_gamma   90.00
#
_symmetry.space_group_name_H-M   'P 1'
#
loop_
_entity.id
_entity.type
_entity.pdbx_description
1 polymer ?
#
loop_
_entity_poly.entity_id
_entity_poly.type
_entity_poly.pdbx_seq_one_letter_code
_entity_poly.pdbx_strand_id
1 'polypeptide(L)' 'MTETDTDVIVVGGGPAGLSAALFARKNGLDTVVFDADGTWMHKAHISSS' A
#
# COMPACT_ATOMS: atom_id res chain seq x y z
N MET A 1 15.02 -7.83 -17.61
CA MET A 1 14.07 -6.80 -17.16
C MET A 1 13.17 -7.49 -16.14
N THR A 2 13.19 -7.06 -14.89
CA THR A 2 12.30 -7.61 -13.86
C THR A 2 10.98 -6.86 -13.97
N GLU A 3 10.07 -7.33 -14.82
CA GLU A 3 8.68 -6.89 -14.76
C GLU A 3 8.11 -7.42 -13.44
N THR A 4 8.01 -6.54 -12.46
CA THR A 4 7.12 -6.79 -11.32
C THR A 4 5.71 -6.75 -11.86
N ASP A 5 5.17 -7.92 -12.17
CA ASP A 5 3.77 -8.13 -12.54
C ASP A 5 2.92 -7.69 -11.34
N THR A 6 2.41 -6.47 -11.40
CA THR A 6 1.53 -5.90 -10.39
C THR A 6 0.54 -5.03 -11.13
N ASP A 7 -0.63 -5.60 -11.40
CA ASP A 7 -1.70 -4.93 -12.11
C ASP A 7 -2.38 -3.87 -11.23
N VAL A 8 -2.39 -4.08 -9.91
CA VAL A 8 -3.15 -3.25 -8.98
C VAL A 8 -2.34 -2.90 -7.74
N ILE A 9 -2.28 -1.62 -7.44
CA ILE A 9 -1.63 -1.08 -6.24
C ILE A 9 -2.70 -0.43 -5.37
N VAL A 10 -2.83 -0.89 -4.13
CA VAL A 10 -3.76 -0.35 -3.14
C VAL A 10 -2.99 0.45 -2.09
N VAL A 11 -3.36 1.71 -1.87
CA VAL A 11 -2.71 2.60 -0.90
C VAL A 11 -3.66 2.84 0.29
N GLY A 12 -3.19 2.51 1.49
CA GLY A 12 -3.92 2.51 2.76
C GLY A 12 -4.31 1.09 3.20
N GLY A 13 -3.81 0.62 4.35
CA GLY A 13 -4.08 -0.71 4.91
C GLY A 13 -5.28 -0.76 5.85
N GLY A 14 -6.12 0.27 5.83
CA GLY A 14 -7.40 0.24 6.52
C GLY A 14 -8.37 -0.82 5.96
N PRO A 15 -9.51 -1.06 6.61
CA PRO A 15 -10.50 -2.06 6.18
C PRO A 15 -10.99 -1.87 4.74
N ALA A 16 -11.02 -0.61 4.25
CA ALA A 16 -11.36 -0.31 2.86
C ALA A 16 -10.27 -0.76 1.86
N GLY A 17 -8.99 -0.57 2.18
CA GLY A 17 -7.88 -0.99 1.32
C GLY A 17 -7.67 -2.49 1.30
N LEU A 18 -7.79 -3.17 2.46
CA LEU A 18 -7.79 -4.63 2.49
C LEU A 18 -8.94 -5.24 1.66
N SER A 19 -10.13 -4.63 1.70
CA SER A 19 -11.27 -5.07 0.89
C SER A 19 -11.02 -4.90 -0.62
N ALA A 20 -10.45 -3.75 -1.02
CA ALA A 20 -10.07 -3.50 -2.41
C ALA A 20 -9.01 -4.49 -2.91
N ALA A 21 -8.03 -4.82 -2.07
CA ALA A 21 -6.98 -5.76 -2.40
C ALA A 21 -7.49 -7.19 -2.53
N LEU A 22 -8.38 -7.61 -1.63
CA LEU A 22 -9.03 -8.91 -1.68
C LEU A 22 -9.87 -9.05 -2.95
N PHE A 23 -10.58 -7.98 -3.34
CA PHE A 23 -11.36 -7.95 -4.57
C PHE A 23 -10.47 -8.06 -5.82
N ALA A 24 -9.38 -7.31 -5.89
CA ALA A 24 -8.44 -7.36 -7.00
C ALA A 24 -7.80 -8.76 -7.16
N ARG A 25 -7.34 -9.36 -6.06
CA ARG A 25 -6.83 -10.76 -6.06
C ARG A 25 -7.87 -11.77 -6.49
N LYS A 26 -9.14 -11.58 -6.11
CA LYS A 26 -10.23 -12.47 -6.49
C LYS A 26 -10.55 -12.41 -8.00
N ASN A 27 -10.20 -11.32 -8.66
CA ASN A 27 -10.27 -11.19 -10.12
C ASN A 27 -9.01 -11.71 -10.84
N GLY A 28 -8.06 -12.33 -10.11
CA GLY A 28 -6.85 -12.90 -10.68
C GLY A 28 -5.75 -11.88 -10.99
N LEU A 29 -5.87 -10.66 -10.47
CA LEU A 29 -4.89 -9.59 -10.67
C LEU A 29 -3.81 -9.64 -9.59
N ASP A 30 -2.55 -9.44 -9.96
CA ASP A 30 -1.48 -9.34 -8.99
C ASP A 30 -1.58 -8.00 -8.26
N THR A 31 -1.85 -8.09 -6.96
CA THR A 31 -2.23 -6.93 -6.14
C THR A 31 -1.24 -6.72 -5.01
N VAL A 32 -0.69 -5.50 -4.89
CA VAL A 32 0.18 -5.07 -3.81
C VAL A 32 -0.52 -4.03 -2.94
N VAL A 33 -0.48 -4.23 -1.62
CA VAL A 33 -1.07 -3.29 -0.65
C VAL A 33 0.04 -2.52 0.04
N PHE A 34 0.05 -1.22 -0.14
CA PHE A 34 0.86 -0.29 0.63
C PHE A 34 0.03 0.24 1.78
N ASP A 35 0.29 -0.27 2.97
CA ASP A 35 -0.24 0.35 4.15
C ASP A 35 0.49 1.67 4.46
N ALA A 36 -0.31 2.67 4.82
CA ALA A 36 0.13 4.01 5.17
C ALA A 36 -0.11 4.31 6.65
N ASP A 37 -0.23 3.28 7.52
CA ASP A 37 -0.31 3.46 8.97
C ASP A 37 0.96 4.16 9.47
N GLY A 38 0.88 5.48 9.45
CA GLY A 38 1.49 6.47 10.33
C GLY A 38 3.01 6.59 10.38
N THR A 39 3.78 5.62 9.90
CA THR A 39 5.21 5.53 10.26
C THR A 39 6.09 6.39 9.34
N TRP A 40 5.57 6.85 8.20
CA TRP A 40 6.26 7.81 7.32
C TRP A 40 6.22 9.26 7.86
N MET A 41 5.43 9.53 8.90
CA MET A 41 5.41 10.83 9.61
C MET A 41 6.29 10.87 10.86
N HIS A 42 6.86 9.73 11.31
CA HIS A 42 7.99 9.73 12.24
C HIS A 42 9.34 9.88 11.52
N LYS A 43 9.35 10.38 10.27
CA LYS A 43 10.53 11.06 9.73
C LYS A 43 10.64 12.37 10.49
N ALA A 44 11.15 12.23 11.72
CA ALA A 44 11.43 13.27 12.68
C ALA A 44 12.16 14.41 12.00
N HIS A 45 11.41 15.42 11.57
CA HIS A 45 11.91 16.76 11.45
C HIS A 45 11.73 17.39 12.82
N ILE A 46 12.50 16.90 13.79
CA ILE A 46 12.92 17.72 14.91
C ILE A 46 13.83 18.79 14.32
N SER A 47 13.23 19.85 13.77
CA SER A 47 13.96 21.09 13.57
C SER A 47 14.32 21.56 14.97
N SER A 48 15.58 21.30 15.32
CA SER A 48 16.30 22.00 16.37
C SER A 48 15.90 23.46 16.32
N SER A 49 15.34 23.95 17.42
CA SER A 49 15.36 25.37 17.74
C SER A 49 16.18 25.57 19.00
#